data_AF-A0A7C7JAD5-F1
#
_entry.id   AF-A0A7C7JAD5-F1
#
_cell.length_a   1.000
_cell.length_b   1.000
_cell.length_c   1.000
_cell.angle_alpha   90.00
_cell.angle_beta   90.00
_cell.angle_gamma   90.00
#
_symmetry.space_group_name_H-M   'P 1'
#
loop_
_entity.id
_entity.type
_entity.pdbx_description
1 polymer ?
#
loop_
_entity_poly.entity_id
_entity_poly.type
_entity_poly.pdbx_seq_one_letter_code
_entity_poly.pdbx_strand_id
1 'polypeptide(L)'
;MFTRMDEGSQEDWEHIGAEHLPHIVDMPNRVIGMLEQLESFTGGFAVNQLHHCLQTATMARNAGASDEMVLISLIHDIGKVISVIGHGEICAEIIKPYVSEDAYHIIRTHQDFQGEHYYHYMDKPTDLRKQYVEEPWYAKATEFTDDWDQQAFDPDFEVDSLESFKPLIEQFFGAPKQA
;
A
#
# COMPACT_ATOMS: atom_id res chain seq x y z
N MET A 1 -6.35 -1.58 36.31
CA MET A 1 -6.74 -0.88 35.09
C MET A 1 -7.31 0.49 35.43
N PHE A 2 -6.69 1.54 34.91
CA PHE A 2 -7.14 2.92 35.10
C PHE A 2 -8.36 3.25 34.22
N THR A 3 -9.10 4.31 34.59
CA THR A 3 -10.19 4.90 33.76
C THR A 3 -9.80 6.24 33.13
N ARG A 4 -8.69 6.83 33.59
CA ARG A 4 -8.03 7.98 32.97
C ARG A 4 -6.53 7.72 32.86
N MET A 5 -5.95 8.03 31.70
CA MET A 5 -4.57 7.68 31.38
C MET A 5 -3.52 8.32 32.31
N ASP A 6 -3.81 9.52 32.82
CA ASP A 6 -2.96 10.26 33.77
C ASP A 6 -2.94 9.66 35.18
N GLU A 7 -3.85 8.74 35.49
CA GLU A 7 -3.94 8.01 36.76
C GLU A 7 -3.34 6.60 36.68
N GLY A 8 -2.73 6.24 35.54
CA GLY A 8 -2.17 4.91 35.31
C GLY A 8 -0.91 4.64 36.13
N SER A 9 -0.78 3.39 36.58
CA SER A 9 0.44 2.87 37.21
C SER A 9 1.37 2.19 36.19
N GLN A 10 2.62 1.95 36.56
CA GLN A 10 3.54 1.15 35.74
C GLN A 10 2.99 -0.25 35.44
N GLU A 11 2.37 -0.90 36.42
CA GLU A 11 1.78 -2.24 36.27
C GLU A 11 0.63 -2.24 35.25
N ASP A 12 -0.20 -1.18 35.23
CA ASP A 12 -1.24 -1.02 34.20
C ASP A 12 -0.62 -0.94 32.80
N TRP A 13 0.49 -0.20 32.64
CA TRP A 13 1.17 -0.03 31.35
C TRP A 13 1.92 -1.28 30.89
N GLU A 14 2.51 -2.05 31.81
CA GLU A 14 3.11 -3.35 31.51
C GLU A 14 2.06 -4.34 31.02
N HIS A 15 0.89 -4.39 31.68
CA HIS A 15 -0.24 -5.18 31.21
C HIS A 15 -0.74 -4.73 29.84
N ILE A 16 -0.96 -3.42 29.64
CA ILE A 16 -1.38 -2.85 28.36
C ILE A 16 -0.38 -3.21 27.25
N GLY A 17 0.92 -3.06 27.50
CA GLY A 17 1.96 -3.41 26.54
C GLY A 17 1.91 -4.89 26.15
N ALA A 18 1.71 -5.78 27.11
CA ALA A 18 1.56 -7.21 26.87
C ALA A 18 0.32 -7.53 26.00
N GLU A 19 -0.81 -6.86 26.23
CA GLU A 19 -2.03 -7.03 25.42
C GLU A 19 -1.90 -6.43 24.01
N HIS A 20 -1.10 -5.37 23.83
CA HIS A 20 -0.85 -4.78 22.51
C HIS A 20 0.10 -5.63 21.65
N LEU A 21 1.06 -6.33 22.26
CA LEU A 21 2.10 -7.06 21.54
C LEU A 21 1.55 -8.06 20.49
N PRO A 22 0.54 -8.91 20.79
CA PRO A 22 -0.09 -9.78 19.79
C PRO A 22 -0.65 -9.01 18.59
N HIS A 23 -1.19 -7.80 18.80
CA HIS A 23 -1.73 -6.99 17.72
C HIS A 23 -0.66 -6.29 16.88
N ILE A 24 0.49 -5.98 17.48
CA ILE A 24 1.65 -5.40 16.80
C ILE A 24 2.30 -6.45 15.89
N VAL A 25 2.51 -7.67 16.38
CA VAL A 25 3.17 -8.73 15.60
C VAL A 25 2.28 -9.32 14.50
N ASP A 26 0.96 -9.10 14.57
CA ASP A 26 -0.03 -9.58 13.60
C ASP A 26 -0.16 -8.68 12.34
N MET A 27 0.66 -7.64 12.22
CA MET A 27 0.64 -6.72 11.08
C MET A 27 0.71 -7.40 9.71
N PRO A 28 1.54 -8.44 9.47
CA PRO A 28 1.52 -9.16 8.20
C PRO A 28 0.13 -9.74 7.86
N ASN A 29 -0.54 -10.36 8.83
CA ASN A 29 -1.88 -10.93 8.62
C ASN A 29 -2.93 -9.84 8.39
N ARG A 30 -2.80 -8.67 9.04
CA ARG A 30 -3.68 -7.52 8.77
C ARG A 30 -3.54 -7.03 7.33
N VAL A 31 -2.32 -6.95 6.80
CA VAL A 31 -2.07 -6.56 5.40
C VAL A 31 -2.63 -7.60 4.43
N ILE A 32 -2.38 -8.90 4.68
CA ILE A 32 -2.96 -9.99 3.89
C ILE A 32 -4.49 -9.92 3.89
N GLY A 33 -5.11 -9.76 5.06
CA GLY A 33 -6.56 -9.67 5.18
C GLY A 33 -7.16 -8.42 4.49
N MET A 34 -6.41 -7.33 4.36
CA MET A 34 -6.84 -6.19 3.56
C MET A 34 -6.78 -6.49 2.06
N LEU A 35 -5.73 -7.16 1.58
CA LEU A 35 -5.64 -7.62 0.19
C LEU A 35 -6.79 -8.59 -0.15
N GLU A 36 -7.08 -9.56 0.72
CA GLU A 36 -8.20 -10.50 0.54
C GLU A 36 -9.55 -9.78 0.43
N GLN A 37 -9.78 -8.73 1.23
CA GLN A 37 -11.02 -7.94 1.15
C GLN A 37 -11.19 -7.23 -0.19
N LEU A 38 -10.09 -6.85 -0.87
CA LEU A 38 -10.13 -6.22 -2.19
C LEU A 38 -10.65 -7.16 -3.29
N GLU A 39 -10.69 -8.48 -3.06
CA GLU A 39 -11.29 -9.44 -4.01
C GLU A 39 -12.78 -9.15 -4.25
N SER A 40 -13.47 -8.68 -3.20
CA SER A 40 -14.91 -8.36 -3.24
C SER A 40 -15.22 -7.00 -3.86
N PHE A 41 -14.20 -6.21 -4.23
CA PHE A 41 -14.36 -4.86 -4.72
C PHE A 41 -13.88 -4.73 -6.17
N THR A 42 -14.80 -4.45 -7.10
CA THR A 42 -14.46 -4.22 -8.52
C THR A 42 -14.37 -2.75 -8.90
N GLY A 43 -15.15 -1.87 -8.26
CA GLY A 43 -15.13 -0.43 -8.56
C GLY A 43 -15.56 -0.03 -9.98
N GLY A 44 -16.11 -0.97 -10.76
CA GLY A 44 -16.47 -0.75 -12.17
C GLY A 44 -15.34 -1.04 -13.17
N PHE A 45 -14.17 -1.49 -12.71
CA PHE A 45 -13.09 -1.97 -13.58
C PHE A 45 -13.38 -3.35 -14.17
N ALA A 46 -12.56 -3.78 -15.13
CA ALA A 46 -12.64 -5.13 -15.71
C ALA A 46 -12.22 -6.24 -14.73
N VAL A 47 -11.51 -5.87 -13.67
CA VAL A 47 -10.94 -6.77 -12.66
C VAL A 47 -11.29 -6.29 -11.25
N ASN A 48 -11.26 -7.20 -10.26
CA ASN A 48 -11.34 -6.77 -8.86
C ASN A 48 -10.04 -6.11 -8.40
N GLN A 49 -10.09 -5.39 -7.29
CA GLN A 49 -8.94 -4.64 -6.80
C GLN A 49 -7.81 -5.55 -6.29
N LEU A 50 -8.11 -6.79 -5.86
CA LEU A 50 -7.06 -7.77 -5.55
C LEU A 50 -6.28 -8.18 -6.81
N HIS A 51 -6.97 -8.50 -7.91
CA HIS A 51 -6.32 -8.83 -9.18
C HIS A 51 -5.47 -7.67 -9.67
N HIS A 52 -5.97 -6.44 -9.60
CA HIS A 52 -5.21 -5.24 -9.92
C HIS A 52 -3.91 -5.16 -9.10
N CYS A 53 -4.00 -5.29 -7.77
CA CYS A 53 -2.83 -5.33 -6.89
C CYS A 53 -1.82 -6.44 -7.25
N LEU A 54 -2.31 -7.66 -7.51
CA LEU A 54 -1.48 -8.80 -7.87
C LEU A 54 -0.82 -8.60 -9.25
N GLN A 55 -1.54 -8.04 -10.21
CA GLN A 55 -1.02 -7.74 -11.55
C GLN A 55 0.08 -6.69 -11.47
N THR A 56 -0.13 -5.58 -10.75
CA THR A 56 0.88 -4.54 -10.54
C THR A 56 2.16 -5.13 -9.92
N ALA A 57 2.02 -5.96 -8.87
CA ALA A 57 3.14 -6.61 -8.22
C ALA A 57 3.85 -7.64 -9.11
N THR A 58 3.10 -8.40 -9.91
CA THR A 58 3.64 -9.39 -10.85
C THR A 58 4.45 -8.70 -11.94
N MET A 59 3.96 -7.57 -12.48
CA MET A 59 4.67 -6.75 -13.45
C MET A 59 5.98 -6.20 -12.87
N ALA A 60 5.94 -5.62 -11.66
CA ALA A 60 7.13 -5.13 -10.97
C ALA A 60 8.17 -6.25 -10.71
N ARG A 61 7.70 -7.42 -10.25
CA ARG A 61 8.55 -8.60 -10.02
C ARG A 61 9.21 -9.08 -11.32
N ASN A 62 8.45 -9.16 -12.41
CA ASN A 62 8.96 -9.59 -13.72
C ASN A 62 9.96 -8.59 -14.32
N ALA A 63 9.81 -7.30 -14.01
CA ALA A 63 10.76 -6.25 -14.38
C ALA A 63 12.07 -6.30 -13.57
N GLY A 64 12.16 -7.16 -12.55
CA GLY A 64 13.33 -7.24 -11.67
C GLY A 64 13.44 -6.06 -10.70
N ALA A 65 12.31 -5.43 -10.37
CA ALA A 65 12.26 -4.37 -9.37
C ALA A 65 12.71 -4.88 -7.99
N SER A 66 13.10 -3.96 -7.10
CA SER A 66 13.49 -4.33 -5.74
C SER A 66 12.32 -4.91 -4.95
N ASP A 67 12.60 -5.73 -3.94
CA ASP A 67 11.60 -6.29 -3.03
C ASP A 67 10.65 -5.21 -2.45
N GLU A 68 11.17 -4.03 -2.10
CA GLU A 68 10.36 -2.93 -1.59
C GLU A 68 9.43 -2.35 -2.67
N MET A 69 9.89 -2.23 -3.91
CA MET A 69 9.04 -1.79 -5.03
C MET A 69 7.97 -2.83 -5.36
N VAL A 70 8.30 -4.13 -5.36
CA VAL A 70 7.33 -5.21 -5.54
C VAL A 70 6.31 -5.21 -4.41
N LEU A 71 6.73 -4.99 -3.17
CA LEU A 71 5.84 -4.90 -2.03
C LEU A 71 4.88 -3.72 -2.16
N ILE A 72 5.37 -2.50 -2.37
CA ILE A 72 4.48 -1.34 -2.48
C ILE A 72 3.56 -1.46 -3.69
N SER A 73 4.01 -2.12 -4.77
CA SER A 73 3.15 -2.44 -5.90
C SER A 73 1.98 -3.35 -5.55
N LEU A 74 2.22 -4.35 -4.70
CA LEU A 74 1.18 -5.24 -4.20
C LEU A 74 0.17 -4.52 -3.32
N ILE A 75 0.60 -3.57 -2.50
CA ILE A 75 -0.23 -3.05 -1.41
C ILE A 75 -0.73 -1.62 -1.62
N HIS A 76 -0.34 -0.93 -2.69
CA HIS A 76 -0.62 0.49 -2.90
C HIS A 76 -2.09 0.90 -2.66
N ASP A 77 -3.00 -0.05 -2.89
CA ASP A 77 -4.44 0.13 -2.88
C ASP A 77 -5.17 -0.40 -1.63
N ILE A 78 -4.48 -0.99 -0.65
CA ILE A 78 -5.13 -1.56 0.55
C ILE A 78 -5.94 -0.53 1.35
N GLY A 79 -5.63 0.77 1.21
CA GLY A 79 -6.41 1.85 1.80
C GLY A 79 -7.88 1.88 1.34
N LYS A 80 -8.20 1.30 0.17
CA LYS A 80 -9.57 1.18 -0.36
C LYS A 80 -10.49 0.34 0.52
N VAL A 81 -9.93 -0.52 1.39
CA VAL A 81 -10.69 -1.24 2.42
C VAL A 81 -11.39 -0.26 3.39
N ILE A 82 -10.77 0.90 3.63
CA ILE A 82 -11.30 1.93 4.54
C ILE A 82 -12.04 3.03 3.76
N SER A 83 -11.43 3.55 2.69
CA SER A 83 -12.01 4.63 1.89
C SER A 83 -11.41 4.65 0.50
N VAL A 84 -12.26 4.78 -0.52
CA VAL A 84 -11.81 5.02 -1.90
C VAL A 84 -11.14 6.39 -2.03
N ILE A 85 -11.68 7.41 -1.35
CA ILE A 85 -11.10 8.74 -1.34
C ILE A 85 -9.95 8.76 -0.34
N GLY A 86 -8.75 9.10 -0.79
CA GLY A 86 -7.55 9.18 0.04
C GLY A 86 -6.90 7.83 0.36
N HIS A 87 -7.20 6.77 -0.41
CA HIS A 87 -6.65 5.43 -0.16
C HIS A 87 -5.12 5.39 -0.18
N GLY A 88 -4.48 6.17 -1.06
CA GLY A 88 -3.03 6.27 -1.15
C GLY A 88 -2.43 6.82 0.15
N GLU A 89 -2.99 7.88 0.71
CA GLU A 89 -2.53 8.44 1.99
C GLU A 89 -2.79 7.49 3.17
N ILE A 90 -3.94 6.81 3.19
CA ILE A 90 -4.25 5.80 4.21
C ILE A 90 -3.21 4.67 4.16
N CYS A 91 -2.93 4.14 2.96
CA CYS A 91 -1.90 3.11 2.79
C CYS A 91 -0.53 3.63 3.22
N ALA A 92 -0.15 4.83 2.79
CA ALA A 92 1.16 5.42 3.11
C ALA A 92 1.41 5.48 4.62
N GLU A 93 0.42 5.91 5.42
CA GLU A 93 0.57 5.96 6.88
C GLU A 93 0.59 4.57 7.54
N ILE A 94 -0.09 3.57 6.98
CA ILE A 94 0.02 2.16 7.46
C ILE A 94 1.46 1.65 7.29
N ILE A 95 2.08 1.93 6.15
CA ILE A 95 3.36 1.33 5.77
C ILE A 95 4.58 2.11 6.25
N LYS A 96 4.41 3.39 6.61
CA LYS A 96 5.48 4.32 7.01
C LYS A 96 6.53 3.74 7.97
N PRO A 97 6.18 2.96 9.01
CA PRO A 97 7.18 2.37 9.91
C PRO A 97 8.05 1.26 9.28
N TYR A 98 7.65 0.72 8.12
CA TYR A 98 8.17 -0.53 7.55
C TYR A 98 8.97 -0.33 6.25
N VAL A 99 8.83 0.83 5.61
CA VAL A 99 9.40 1.12 4.28
C VAL A 99 10.32 2.34 4.29
N SER A 100 11.03 2.57 3.18
CA SER A 100 11.80 3.79 2.96
C SER A 100 10.91 5.03 2.79
N GLU A 101 11.51 6.22 2.94
CA GLU A 101 10.84 7.50 2.67
C GLU A 101 10.39 7.61 1.19
N ASP A 102 11.20 7.14 0.25
CA ASP A 102 10.83 7.04 -1.17
C ASP A 102 9.53 6.24 -1.34
N ALA A 103 9.47 5.03 -0.78
CA ALA A 103 8.31 4.14 -0.87
C ALA A 103 7.05 4.76 -0.24
N TYR A 104 7.20 5.45 0.90
CA TYR A 104 6.12 6.23 1.51
C TYR A 104 5.56 7.28 0.54
N HIS A 105 6.42 8.07 -0.09
CA HIS A 105 5.99 9.13 -1.00
C HIS A 105 5.38 8.61 -2.29
N ILE A 106 5.94 7.54 -2.86
CA ILE A 106 5.38 6.86 -4.04
C ILE A 106 3.93 6.46 -3.76
N ILE A 107 3.68 5.74 -2.66
CA ILE A 107 2.32 5.30 -2.32
C ILE A 107 1.39 6.46 -1.98
N ARG A 108 1.87 7.43 -1.20
CA ARG A 108 1.05 8.59 -0.82
C ARG A 108 0.57 9.40 -2.02
N THR A 109 1.35 9.43 -3.10
CA THR A 109 1.10 10.29 -4.25
C THR A 109 0.70 9.56 -5.52
N HIS A 110 0.63 8.22 -5.52
CA HIS A 110 0.43 7.45 -6.76
C HIS A 110 -0.82 7.88 -7.54
N GLN A 111 -1.90 8.27 -6.86
CA GLN A 111 -3.11 8.76 -7.53
C GLN A 111 -2.90 10.08 -8.30
N ASP A 112 -2.00 10.97 -7.83
CA ASP A 112 -1.61 12.19 -8.54
C ASP A 112 -0.84 11.88 -9.82
N PHE A 113 -0.08 10.78 -9.82
CA PHE A 113 0.60 10.27 -11.02
C PHE A 113 -0.40 9.61 -11.96
N GLN A 114 -1.21 8.67 -11.46
CA GLN A 114 -2.15 7.89 -12.25
C GLN A 114 -3.21 8.80 -12.92
N GLY A 115 -3.54 9.92 -12.27
CA GLY A 115 -4.47 10.92 -12.77
C GLY A 115 -4.14 11.45 -14.17
N GLU A 116 -2.88 11.45 -14.59
CA GLU A 116 -2.49 11.84 -15.96
C GLU A 116 -3.23 11.03 -17.03
N HIS A 117 -3.53 9.76 -16.75
CA HIS A 117 -4.14 8.83 -17.70
C HIS A 117 -5.65 8.99 -17.85
N TYR A 118 -6.36 9.56 -16.86
CA TYR A 118 -7.83 9.55 -16.87
C TYR A 118 -8.55 10.79 -16.31
N TYR A 119 -7.87 11.70 -15.61
CA TYR A 119 -8.51 12.87 -15.00
C TYR A 119 -9.16 13.83 -16.00
N HIS A 120 -8.74 13.81 -17.26
CA HIS A 120 -9.38 14.57 -18.33
C HIS A 120 -10.83 14.15 -18.61
N TYR A 121 -11.22 12.90 -18.30
CA TYR A 121 -12.62 12.45 -18.35
C TYR A 121 -13.46 12.97 -17.18
N MET A 122 -12.84 13.60 -16.17
CA MET A 122 -13.47 14.10 -14.96
C MET A 122 -13.34 15.62 -14.79
N ASP A 123 -12.90 16.34 -15.83
CA ASP A 123 -12.59 17.79 -15.78
C ASP A 123 -11.59 18.16 -14.66
N LYS A 124 -10.65 17.25 -14.35
CA LYS A 124 -9.60 17.44 -13.32
C LYS A 124 -8.22 17.67 -13.96
N PRO A 125 -7.28 18.33 -13.25
CA PRO A 125 -5.92 18.55 -13.77
C PRO A 125 -5.16 17.25 -13.95
N THR A 126 -4.58 17.00 -15.13
CA THR A 126 -3.80 15.79 -15.42
C THR A 126 -2.32 15.91 -15.05
N ASP A 127 -1.89 17.08 -14.59
CA ASP A 127 -0.48 17.38 -14.35
C ASP A 127 -0.11 17.49 -12.87
N LEU A 128 -0.93 16.93 -11.97
CA LEU A 128 -0.68 16.95 -10.53
C LEU A 128 0.69 16.36 -10.17
N ARG A 129 1.16 15.32 -10.86
CA ARG A 129 2.51 14.78 -10.65
C ARG A 129 3.62 15.83 -10.80
N LYS A 130 3.43 16.90 -11.59
CA LYS A 130 4.46 17.92 -11.82
C LYS A 130 4.86 18.70 -10.57
N GLN A 131 4.05 18.67 -9.52
CA GLN A 131 4.42 19.29 -8.24
C GLN A 131 5.60 18.57 -7.54
N TYR A 132 5.96 17.37 -7.99
CA TYR A 132 6.98 16.51 -7.40
C TYR A 132 8.24 16.34 -8.26
N VAL A 133 8.42 17.08 -9.35
CA VAL A 133 9.53 16.85 -10.32
C VAL A 133 10.93 16.99 -9.73
N GLU A 134 11.09 17.79 -8.69
CA GLU A 134 12.37 18.00 -7.99
C GLU A 134 12.61 16.97 -6.87
N GLU A 135 11.64 16.07 -6.63
CA GLU A 135 11.72 15.07 -5.57
C GLU A 135 12.60 13.87 -6.00
N PRO A 136 13.46 13.33 -5.11
CA PRO A 136 14.38 12.26 -5.45
C PRO A 136 13.69 10.94 -5.84
N TRP A 137 12.45 10.74 -5.36
CA TRP A 137 11.62 9.56 -5.63
C TRP A 137 10.75 9.69 -6.89
N TYR A 138 10.73 10.84 -7.57
CA TYR A 138 9.86 11.13 -8.71
C TYR A 138 9.99 10.11 -9.85
N ALA A 139 11.23 9.74 -10.19
CA ALA A 139 11.49 8.78 -11.27
C ALA A 139 10.92 7.40 -10.96
N LYS A 140 11.04 6.94 -9.71
CA LYS A 140 10.48 5.66 -9.24
C LYS A 140 8.95 5.70 -9.17
N ALA A 141 8.37 6.83 -8.76
CA ALA A 141 6.91 7.01 -8.79
C ALA A 141 6.36 6.97 -10.22
N THR A 142 7.10 7.56 -11.17
CA THR A 142 6.75 7.51 -12.60
C THR A 142 6.82 6.08 -13.13
N GLU A 143 7.91 5.36 -12.87
CA GLU A 143 8.06 3.94 -13.22
C GLU A 143 6.93 3.09 -12.64
N PHE A 144 6.70 3.20 -11.32
CA PHE A 144 5.62 2.49 -10.63
C PHE A 144 4.26 2.72 -11.30
N THR A 145 3.92 3.99 -11.55
CA THR A 145 2.60 4.34 -12.06
C THR A 145 2.42 3.98 -13.53
N ASP A 146 3.37 4.37 -14.38
CA ASP A 146 3.18 4.32 -15.83
C ASP A 146 3.43 2.93 -16.40
N ASP A 147 4.38 2.19 -15.81
CA ASP A 147 4.76 0.85 -16.30
C ASP A 147 3.92 -0.25 -15.66
N TRP A 148 3.39 -0.07 -14.44
CA TRP A 148 2.69 -1.14 -13.71
C TRP A 148 1.26 -0.77 -13.31
N ASP A 149 1.07 0.20 -12.40
CA ASP A 149 -0.24 0.49 -11.78
C ASP A 149 -1.32 0.78 -12.85
N GLN A 150 -1.12 1.79 -13.70
CA GLN A 150 -2.15 2.16 -14.68
C GLN A 150 -2.42 1.05 -15.73
N GLN A 151 -1.50 0.11 -15.93
CA GLN A 151 -1.64 -1.00 -16.88
C GLN A 151 -2.37 -2.22 -16.29
N ALA A 152 -2.51 -2.28 -14.96
CA ALA A 152 -2.90 -3.48 -14.24
C ALA A 152 -4.42 -3.70 -14.13
N PHE A 153 -5.13 -3.59 -15.26
CA PHE A 153 -6.59 -3.79 -15.33
C PHE A 153 -6.99 -4.86 -16.35
N ASP A 154 -6.08 -5.76 -16.70
CA ASP A 154 -6.28 -6.78 -17.73
C ASP A 154 -6.79 -8.10 -17.11
N PRO A 155 -8.03 -8.54 -17.40
CA PRO A 155 -8.57 -9.78 -16.85
C PRO A 155 -7.90 -11.04 -17.41
N ASP A 156 -7.21 -10.94 -18.55
CA ASP A 156 -6.54 -12.07 -19.20
C ASP A 156 -5.05 -12.17 -18.80
N PHE A 157 -4.55 -11.23 -17.99
CA PHE A 157 -3.17 -11.26 -17.49
C PHE A 157 -3.02 -12.33 -16.40
N GLU A 158 -2.05 -13.23 -16.59
CA GLU A 158 -1.67 -14.25 -15.61
C GLU A 158 -0.93 -13.59 -14.43
N VAL A 159 -1.61 -13.47 -13.29
CA VAL A 159 -1.04 -12.89 -12.07
C VAL A 159 -0.42 -13.96 -11.17
N ASP A 160 0.65 -13.59 -10.46
CA ASP A 160 1.15 -14.40 -9.36
C ASP A 160 0.11 -14.46 -8.23
N SER A 161 0.03 -15.61 -7.54
CA SER A 161 -0.92 -15.78 -6.44
C SER A 161 -0.52 -14.95 -5.21
N LEU A 162 -1.52 -14.55 -4.41
CA LEU A 162 -1.29 -13.88 -3.12
C LEU A 162 -0.37 -14.71 -2.20
N GLU A 163 -0.51 -16.04 -2.21
CA GLU A 163 0.36 -16.97 -1.47
C GLU A 163 1.84 -16.79 -1.82
N SER A 164 2.17 -16.51 -3.09
CA SER A 164 3.55 -16.29 -3.52
C SER A 164 4.16 -14.99 -2.96
N PHE A 165 3.33 -14.04 -2.52
CA PHE A 165 3.77 -12.77 -1.96
C PHE A 165 3.80 -12.77 -0.42
N LYS A 166 3.16 -13.72 0.25
CA LYS A 166 3.12 -13.77 1.73
C LYS A 166 4.51 -13.70 2.38
N PRO A 167 5.55 -14.41 1.91
CA PRO A 167 6.89 -14.30 2.49
C PRO A 167 7.46 -12.87 2.42
N LEU A 168 7.16 -12.13 1.34
CA LEU A 168 7.60 -10.73 1.18
C LEU A 168 6.85 -9.80 2.15
N ILE A 169 5.54 -10.03 2.34
CA ILE A 169 4.74 -9.28 3.33
C ILE A 169 5.29 -9.54 4.74
N GLU A 170 5.54 -10.79 5.10
CA GLU A 170 6.11 -11.17 6.40
C GLU A 170 7.49 -10.52 6.64
N GLN A 171 8.34 -10.49 5.61
CA GLN A 171 9.66 -9.87 5.68
C GLN A 171 9.59 -8.38 6.05
N PHE A 172 8.65 -7.62 5.49
CA PHE A 172 8.57 -6.17 5.72
C PHE A 172 7.73 -5.81 6.93
N PHE A 173 6.63 -6.52 7.19
CA PHE A 173 5.70 -6.19 8.28
C PHE A 173 5.97 -6.98 9.57
N GLY A 174 6.94 -7.90 9.58
CA GLY A 174 7.32 -8.64 10.77
C GLY A 174 7.96 -7.79 11.87
N ALA A 175 8.60 -6.67 11.52
CA ALA A 175 9.10 -5.67 12.46
C ALA A 175 9.24 -4.29 11.80
N PRO A 176 8.94 -3.18 12.51
CA PRO A 176 9.22 -1.83 12.02
C PRO A 176 10.72 -1.61 11.75
N LYS A 177 11.05 -0.90 10.67
CA LYS A 177 12.42 -0.45 10.35
C LYS A 177 12.74 0.93 10.92
N GLN A 178 11.72 1.75 11.12
CA GLN A 178 11.81 3.11 11.65
C GLN A 178 10.89 3.20 12.87
N ALA A 179 11.47 3.25 14.07
CA ALA A 179 10.75 3.41 15.33
C ALA A 179 11.04 4.79 15.93
#